data_AF-A0AAV6A5Z0-F1
#
_entry.id   AF-A0AAV6A5Z0-F1
#
_cell.length_a   1.000
_cell.length_b   1.000
_cell.length_c   1.000
_cell.angle_alpha   90.00
_cell.angle_beta   90.00
_cell.angle_gamma   90.00
#
_symmetry.space_group_name_H-M   'P 1'
#
loop_
_entity.id
_entity.type
_entity.pdbx_description
1 polymer ?
#
loop_
_entity_poly.entity_id
_entity_poly.type
_entity_poly.pdbx_seq_one_letter_code
_entity_poly.pdbx_strand_id
1 'polypeptide(L)'
;LPGSSGWDRTVTDEWYAWLSKRDPSRPFFGFLYYDAVVSSDAPPGYPLAVRVPPSASRQVLAKARYLTAVHFDDALVGEVLDDLARRQLLQSTIIIVTSDHGMEFDENGLGFTGHGTAFSDYQLHTPLLVHWPGRPPGRVVRRTSHNDLAPTLVSELFRCTNPPSDYASGHSLFSDAQWDWLIAASYTAFALLQPDQVTVVYPAGYEVRDREYRLIPRPTFPQDALRAALREMRRFYQ
;
A
#
# COMPACT_ATOMS: atom_id res chain seq x y z
N LEU A 1 8.72 -6.69 20.06
CA LEU A 1 8.76 -7.76 19.03
C LEU A 1 8.28 -7.15 17.71
N PRO A 2 8.68 -7.65 16.54
CA PRO A 2 8.04 -7.24 15.28
C PRO A 2 6.51 -7.29 15.41
N GLY A 3 5.79 -6.32 14.84
CA GLY A 3 4.33 -6.19 14.99
C GLY A 3 3.84 -5.65 16.32
N SER A 4 4.66 -4.89 17.07
CA SER A 4 4.18 -4.19 18.29
C SER A 4 4.45 -2.70 18.19
N SER A 5 3.62 -1.89 18.84
CA SER A 5 3.80 -0.44 18.96
C SER A 5 5.18 -0.04 19.52
N GLY A 6 5.76 -0.87 20.40
CA GLY A 6 7.12 -0.67 20.90
C GLY A 6 8.21 -0.87 19.83
N TRP A 7 7.98 -1.74 18.85
CA TRP A 7 8.88 -1.92 17.71
C TRP A 7 8.85 -0.69 16.80
N ASP A 8 7.67 -0.19 16.44
CA ASP A 8 7.54 0.97 15.55
C ASP A 8 8.14 2.24 16.17
N ARG A 9 8.03 2.36 17.50
CA ARG A 9 8.77 3.37 18.24
C ARG A 9 10.28 3.19 18.12
N THR A 10 10.78 1.98 18.32
CA THR A 10 12.21 1.67 18.22
C THR A 10 12.74 1.98 16.81
N VAL A 11 12.01 1.61 15.75
CA VAL A 11 12.36 1.93 14.35
C VAL A 11 12.49 3.46 14.16
N THR A 12 11.57 4.21 14.75
CA THR A 12 11.59 5.68 14.67
C THR A 12 12.78 6.29 15.43
N ASP A 13 13.09 5.78 16.62
CA ASP A 13 14.24 6.23 17.41
C ASP A 13 15.58 5.87 16.75
N GLU A 14 15.68 4.67 16.17
CA GLU A 14 16.84 4.23 15.39
C GLU A 14 17.05 5.11 14.15
N TRP A 15 15.97 5.49 13.46
CA TRP A 15 16.01 6.46 12.37
C TRP A 15 16.62 7.80 12.82
N TYR A 16 16.18 8.37 13.94
CA TYR A 16 16.74 9.62 14.46
C TYR A 16 18.21 9.49 14.83
N ALA A 17 18.59 8.39 15.48
CA ALA A 17 19.96 8.11 15.87
C ALA A 17 20.87 7.98 14.63
N TRP A 18 20.40 7.28 13.59
CA TRP A 18 21.11 7.12 12.33
C TRP A 18 21.24 8.45 11.59
N LEU A 19 20.13 9.19 11.41
CA LEU A 19 20.09 10.45 10.67
C LEU A 19 21.00 11.51 11.31
N SER A 20 21.18 11.46 12.63
CA SER A 20 22.10 12.36 13.37
C SER A 20 23.57 12.02 13.20
N LYS A 21 23.91 10.77 12.88
CA LYS A 21 25.30 10.30 12.72
C LYS A 21 25.77 10.22 11.27
N ARG A 22 24.85 10.31 10.30
CA ARG A 22 25.22 10.21 8.88
C ARG A 22 26.10 11.39 8.45
N ASP A 23 26.88 11.16 7.40
CA ASP A 23 27.57 12.22 6.66
C ASP A 23 26.56 13.09 5.88
N PRO A 24 26.41 14.39 6.18
CA PRO A 24 25.47 15.28 5.51
C PRO A 24 25.81 15.57 4.04
N SER A 25 27.02 15.25 3.58
CA SER A 25 27.43 15.46 2.19
C SER A 25 26.96 14.36 1.24
N ARG A 26 26.47 13.23 1.76
CA ARG A 26 26.06 12.07 0.97
C ARG A 26 24.52 11.95 0.89
N PRO A 27 23.97 11.51 -0.25
CA PRO A 27 22.55 11.22 -0.35
C PRO A 27 22.19 10.03 0.54
N PHE A 28 20.91 9.94 0.93
CA PHE A 28 20.38 8.83 1.70
C PHE A 28 19.10 8.25 1.10
N PHE A 29 18.81 7.01 1.48
CA PHE A 29 17.53 6.35 1.30
C PHE A 29 17.11 5.77 2.65
N GLY A 30 15.94 6.17 3.15
CA GLY A 30 15.37 5.69 4.41
C GLY A 30 14.12 4.86 4.15
N PHE A 31 14.00 3.73 4.85
CA PHE A 31 12.82 2.88 4.81
C PHE A 31 12.41 2.56 6.25
N LEU A 32 11.32 3.16 6.70
CA LEU A 32 10.74 2.92 8.02
C LEU A 32 9.51 2.03 7.81
N TYR A 33 9.54 0.84 8.39
CA TYR A 33 8.46 -0.14 8.29
C TYR A 33 7.74 -0.19 9.64
N TYR A 34 6.49 0.27 9.63
CA TYR A 34 5.59 0.24 10.79
C TYR A 34 4.61 -0.92 10.64
N ASP A 35 4.41 -1.67 11.72
CA ASP A 35 3.71 -2.97 11.71
C ASP A 35 2.70 -3.11 12.87
N ALA A 36 2.62 -2.11 13.76
CA ALA A 36 1.65 -2.05 14.83
C ALA A 36 0.20 -2.00 14.32
N VAL A 37 -0.01 -1.40 13.13
CA VAL A 37 -1.30 -1.42 12.43
C VAL A 37 -1.78 -2.84 12.14
N VAL A 38 -0.89 -3.75 11.71
CA VAL A 38 -1.25 -5.13 11.33
C VAL A 38 -1.74 -5.91 12.56
N SER A 39 -1.06 -5.76 13.69
CA SER A 39 -1.45 -6.39 14.94
C SER A 39 -2.57 -5.65 15.69
N SER A 40 -2.98 -4.48 15.19
CA SER A 40 -3.90 -3.56 15.88
C SER A 40 -3.43 -3.25 17.31
N ASP A 41 -2.12 -3.13 17.49
CA ASP A 41 -1.46 -2.88 18.77
C ASP A 41 -1.15 -1.38 18.91
N ALA A 42 -1.78 -0.73 19.89
CA ALA A 42 -1.40 0.63 20.28
C ALA A 42 -0.75 0.59 21.67
N PRO A 43 0.12 1.55 22.03
CA PRO A 43 0.78 1.56 23.32
C PRO A 43 -0.23 1.47 24.49
N PRO A 44 0.14 0.83 25.62
CA PRO A 44 -0.73 0.80 26.79
C PRO A 44 -1.17 2.20 27.22
N GLY A 45 -2.48 2.42 27.33
CA GLY A 45 -3.06 3.71 27.71
C GLY A 45 -3.18 4.72 26.56
N TYR A 46 -2.82 4.36 25.33
CA TYR A 46 -3.07 5.20 24.16
C TYR A 46 -4.58 5.39 23.96
N PRO A 47 -5.07 6.63 23.78
CA PRO A 47 -6.50 6.89 23.68
C PRO A 47 -7.07 6.26 22.40
N LEU A 48 -8.25 5.65 22.50
CA LEU A 48 -8.94 5.14 21.31
C LEU A 48 -9.18 6.29 20.32
N ALA A 49 -8.78 6.07 19.07
CA ALA A 49 -8.99 7.05 18.00
C ALA A 49 -10.48 7.24 17.66
N VAL A 50 -11.31 6.22 17.94
CA VAL A 50 -12.74 6.26 17.71
C VAL A 50 -13.51 5.79 18.94
N ARG A 51 -14.65 6.44 19.21
CA ARG A 51 -15.54 6.07 20.31
C ARG A 51 -16.31 4.79 19.96
N VAL A 52 -16.26 3.81 20.85
CA VAL A 52 -16.97 2.52 20.68
C VAL A 52 -18.13 2.42 21.69
N PRO A 53 -19.38 2.21 21.25
CA PRO A 53 -20.50 1.93 22.15
C PRO A 53 -20.31 0.61 22.92
N PRO A 54 -20.80 0.48 24.16
CA PRO A 54 -20.72 -0.78 24.92
C PRO A 54 -21.37 -1.99 24.22
N SER A 55 -22.37 -1.75 23.36
CA SER A 55 -23.08 -2.78 22.59
C SER A 55 -22.47 -3.05 21.21
N ALA A 56 -21.28 -2.53 20.92
CA ALA A 56 -20.63 -2.70 19.62
C ALA A 56 -20.34 -4.18 19.31
N SER A 57 -20.43 -4.55 18.04
CA SER A 57 -20.03 -5.87 17.57
C SER A 57 -18.51 -6.06 17.72
N ARG A 58 -18.06 -7.33 17.65
CA ARG A 58 -16.62 -7.64 17.67
C ARG A 58 -15.88 -6.98 16.50
N GLN A 59 -16.51 -6.90 15.33
CA GLN A 59 -15.95 -6.27 14.14
C GLN A 59 -15.74 -4.76 14.35
N VAL A 60 -16.73 -4.06 14.92
CA VAL A 60 -16.61 -2.63 15.24
C VAL A 60 -15.50 -2.40 16.27
N LEU A 61 -15.39 -3.27 17.28
CA LEU A 61 -14.30 -3.19 18.26
C LEU A 61 -12.92 -3.46 17.63
N ALA A 62 -12.80 -4.45 16.74
CA ALA A 62 -11.56 -4.74 16.04
C ALA A 62 -11.12 -3.57 15.14
N LYS A 63 -12.06 -3.01 14.37
CA LYS A 63 -11.82 -1.83 13.53
C LYS A 63 -11.39 -0.61 14.36
N ALA A 64 -11.99 -0.41 15.54
CA ALA A 64 -11.60 0.67 16.44
C ALA A 64 -10.17 0.53 16.97
N ARG A 65 -9.74 -0.69 17.29
CA ARG A 65 -8.35 -0.97 17.70
C ARG A 65 -7.38 -0.73 16.55
N TYR A 66 -7.71 -1.23 15.36
CA TYR A 66 -6.95 -0.95 14.14
C TYR A 66 -6.78 0.55 13.90
N LEU A 67 -7.87 1.32 13.93
CA LEU A 67 -7.80 2.78 13.75
C LEU A 67 -6.99 3.48 14.85
N THR A 68 -6.95 2.91 16.05
CA THR A 68 -6.11 3.42 17.14
C THR A 68 -4.63 3.17 16.89
N ALA A 69 -4.27 1.99 16.36
CA ALA A 69 -2.91 1.69 15.92
C ALA A 69 -2.50 2.57 14.71
N VAL A 70 -3.40 2.77 13.74
CA VAL A 70 -3.19 3.73 12.62
C VAL A 70 -2.91 5.14 13.15
N HIS A 71 -3.68 5.61 14.12
CA HIS A 71 -3.46 6.93 14.72
C HIS A 71 -2.13 7.02 15.47
N PHE A 72 -1.68 5.93 16.09
CA PHE A 72 -0.34 5.87 16.70
C PHE A 72 0.76 6.00 15.64
N ASP A 73 0.69 5.23 14.56
CA ASP A 73 1.69 5.28 13.49
C ASP A 73 1.66 6.61 12.71
N ASP A 74 0.47 7.20 12.52
CA ASP A 74 0.32 8.56 11.97
C ASP A 74 1.08 9.60 12.81
N ALA A 75 1.01 9.49 14.15
CA ALA A 75 1.79 10.34 15.04
C ALA A 75 3.31 10.12 14.87
N LEU A 76 3.77 8.87 14.70
CA LEU A 76 5.19 8.60 14.47
C LEU A 76 5.68 9.16 13.12
N VAL A 77 4.86 9.02 12.07
CA VAL A 77 5.13 9.66 10.77
C VAL A 77 5.22 11.17 10.94
N GLY A 78 4.30 11.79 11.67
CA GLY A 78 4.32 13.22 11.97
C GLY A 78 5.63 13.67 12.63
N GLU A 79 6.10 12.93 13.63
CA GLU A 79 7.37 13.23 14.28
C GLU A 79 8.58 13.12 13.33
N VAL A 80 8.59 12.13 12.43
CA VAL A 80 9.64 11.97 11.42
C VAL A 80 9.66 13.16 10.46
N LEU A 81 8.47 13.60 10.01
CA LEU A 81 8.32 14.79 9.16
C LEU A 81 8.79 16.05 9.88
N ASP A 82 8.44 16.21 11.15
CA ASP A 82 8.87 17.34 11.98
C ASP A 82 10.39 17.36 12.20
N ASP A 83 11.02 16.20 12.41
CA ASP A 83 12.48 16.09 12.51
C ASP A 83 13.18 16.45 11.20
N LEU A 84 12.68 15.96 10.07
CA LEU A 84 13.17 16.34 8.74
C LEU A 84 13.02 17.85 8.49
N ALA A 85 11.91 18.45 8.91
CA ALA A 85 11.68 19.89 8.80
C ALA A 85 12.65 20.68 9.68
N ARG A 86 12.83 20.29 10.96
CA ARG A 86 13.77 20.93 11.90
C ARG A 86 15.21 20.89 11.39
N ARG A 87 15.60 19.81 10.70
CA ARG A 87 16.93 19.66 10.09
C ARG A 87 17.08 20.34 8.74
N GLN A 88 16.02 21.00 8.23
CA GLN A 88 15.98 21.56 6.89
C GLN A 88 16.34 20.50 5.84
N LEU A 89 15.74 19.32 5.92
CA LEU A 89 15.89 18.25 4.94
C LEU A 89 14.62 18.07 4.09
N LEU A 90 13.48 18.57 4.55
CA LEU A 90 12.19 18.38 3.88
C LEU A 90 12.17 18.91 2.44
N GLN A 91 12.85 20.03 2.18
CA GLN A 91 12.91 20.66 0.87
C GLN A 91 13.82 19.94 -0.14
N SER A 92 14.60 18.96 0.29
CA SER A 92 15.52 18.18 -0.56
C SER A 92 15.32 16.67 -0.42
N THR A 93 14.21 16.25 0.18
CA THR A 93 13.88 14.84 0.41
C THR A 93 12.55 14.51 -0.27
N ILE A 94 12.53 13.45 -1.08
CA ILE A 94 11.28 12.85 -1.54
C ILE A 94 10.75 11.97 -0.41
N ILE A 95 9.49 12.15 -0.04
CA ILE A 95 8.85 11.34 1.00
C ILE A 95 7.67 10.60 0.38
N ILE A 96 7.60 9.30 0.62
CA ILE A 96 6.53 8.42 0.17
C ILE A 96 5.96 7.74 1.40
N VAL A 97 4.67 7.94 1.68
CA VAL A 97 3.94 7.23 2.73
C VAL A 97 2.89 6.37 2.05
N THR A 98 2.96 5.06 2.28
CA THR A 98 2.00 4.10 1.74
C THR A 98 1.88 2.89 2.67
N SER A 99 1.01 1.95 2.31
CA SER A 99 0.89 0.64 2.93
C SER A 99 0.93 -0.42 1.83
N ASP A 100 1.42 -1.61 2.14
CA ASP A 100 1.51 -2.76 1.24
C ASP A 100 0.15 -3.44 1.03
N HIS A 101 -0.76 -3.34 1.99
CA HIS A 101 -2.14 -3.85 1.88
C HIS A 101 -3.16 -3.04 2.69
N GLY A 102 -4.44 -3.17 2.34
CA GLY A 102 -5.55 -2.70 3.15
C GLY A 102 -5.89 -3.65 4.30
N MET A 103 -6.95 -3.34 5.04
CA MET A 103 -7.44 -4.17 6.15
C MET A 103 -8.97 -4.23 6.10
N GLU A 104 -9.51 -5.44 6.03
CA GLU A 104 -10.96 -5.68 5.94
C GLU A 104 -11.54 -6.17 7.28
N PHE A 105 -12.70 -5.66 7.64
CA PHE A 105 -13.46 -5.97 8.85
C PHE A 105 -14.87 -6.47 8.52
N ASP A 106 -15.01 -7.18 7.39
CA ASP A 106 -16.28 -7.68 6.84
C ASP A 106 -17.24 -6.56 6.40
N GLU A 107 -16.72 -5.45 5.87
CA GLU A 107 -17.55 -4.34 5.39
C GLU A 107 -18.52 -4.74 4.26
N ASN A 108 -18.19 -5.78 3.49
CA ASN A 108 -19.05 -6.31 2.42
C ASN A 108 -20.02 -7.41 2.89
N GLY A 109 -19.94 -7.88 4.15
CA GLY A 109 -20.78 -8.96 4.67
C GLY A 109 -20.55 -10.31 3.97
N LEU A 110 -19.37 -10.54 3.38
CA LEU A 110 -18.99 -11.79 2.73
C LEU A 110 -18.16 -12.70 3.65
N GLY A 111 -17.87 -12.25 4.88
CA GLY A 111 -17.08 -12.96 5.87
C GLY A 111 -15.57 -12.80 5.69
N PHE A 112 -15.12 -11.91 4.81
CA PHE A 112 -13.69 -11.62 4.64
C PHE A 112 -13.22 -10.66 5.73
N THR A 113 -12.12 -11.01 6.38
CA THR A 113 -11.48 -10.18 7.41
C THR A 113 -9.97 -10.26 7.28
N GLY A 114 -9.28 -9.22 7.73
CA GLY A 114 -7.83 -9.15 7.67
C GLY A 114 -7.33 -8.67 6.31
N HIS A 115 -6.21 -9.25 5.88
CA HIS A 115 -5.56 -9.00 4.60
C HIS A 115 -5.10 -10.32 3.99
N GLY A 116 -4.88 -10.34 2.67
CA GLY A 116 -4.47 -11.54 1.93
C GLY A 116 -5.52 -12.66 1.85
N THR A 117 -6.76 -12.41 2.30
CA THR A 117 -7.87 -13.36 2.25
C THR A 117 -8.81 -13.10 1.07
N ALA A 118 -8.79 -11.88 0.53
CA ALA A 118 -9.56 -11.46 -0.63
C ALA A 118 -8.79 -10.43 -1.46
N PHE A 119 -9.28 -10.20 -2.68
CA PHE A 119 -8.85 -9.16 -3.60
C PHE A 119 -9.89 -8.02 -3.65
N SER A 120 -10.54 -7.74 -2.52
CA SER A 120 -11.52 -6.66 -2.38
C SER A 120 -10.81 -5.31 -2.31
N ASP A 121 -11.51 -4.22 -2.64
CA ASP A 121 -10.96 -2.87 -2.47
C ASP A 121 -10.55 -2.59 -1.01
N TYR A 122 -11.20 -3.20 -0.02
CA TYR A 122 -10.82 -3.08 1.39
C TYR A 122 -9.44 -3.66 1.70
N GLN A 123 -8.99 -4.68 0.97
CA GLN A 123 -7.67 -5.30 1.15
C GLN A 123 -6.62 -4.79 0.16
N LEU A 124 -7.01 -4.18 -0.95
CA LEU A 124 -6.09 -3.76 -2.01
C LEU A 124 -5.86 -2.25 -2.08
N HIS A 125 -6.83 -1.43 -1.67
CA HIS A 125 -6.72 0.01 -1.76
C HIS A 125 -5.95 0.56 -0.55
N THR A 126 -4.77 1.13 -0.81
CA THR A 126 -3.89 1.68 0.21
C THR A 126 -3.68 3.18 0.04
N PRO A 127 -3.35 3.92 1.11
CA PRO A 127 -2.92 5.30 0.98
C PRO A 127 -1.63 5.39 0.15
N LEU A 128 -1.50 6.45 -0.64
CA LEU A 128 -0.25 6.82 -1.28
C LEU A 128 -0.10 8.34 -1.25
N LEU A 129 0.76 8.83 -0.37
CA LEU A 129 1.15 10.24 -0.28
C LEU A 129 2.58 10.37 -0.80
N VAL A 130 2.80 11.31 -1.72
CA VAL A 130 4.12 11.59 -2.27
C VAL A 130 4.41 13.07 -2.14
N HIS A 131 5.34 13.42 -1.25
CA HIS A 131 5.98 14.73 -1.24
C HIS A 131 7.20 14.69 -2.16
N TRP A 132 7.19 15.54 -3.18
CA TRP A 132 8.25 15.60 -4.18
C TRP A 132 8.71 17.04 -4.34
N PRO A 133 9.92 17.41 -3.87
CA PRO A 133 10.43 18.78 -3.99
C PRO A 133 10.36 19.32 -5.42
N GLY A 134 9.78 20.52 -5.57
CA GLY A 134 9.62 21.19 -6.86
C GLY A 134 8.38 20.77 -7.67
N ARG A 135 7.58 19.82 -7.20
CA ARG A 135 6.27 19.50 -7.81
C ARG A 135 5.13 20.21 -7.06
N PRO A 136 4.13 20.75 -7.76
CA PRO A 136 2.98 21.38 -7.12
C PRO A 136 2.10 20.31 -6.43
N PRO A 137 1.33 20.71 -5.39
CA PRO A 137 0.34 19.82 -4.80
C PRO A 137 -0.74 19.45 -5.83
N GLY A 138 -1.24 18.21 -5.75
CA GLY A 138 -2.28 17.71 -6.63
C GLY A 138 -2.88 16.41 -6.12
N ARG A 139 -3.96 15.97 -6.76
CA ARG A 139 -4.61 14.69 -6.47
C ARG A 139 -4.70 13.86 -7.73
N VAL A 140 -4.09 12.68 -7.71
CA VAL A 140 -4.23 11.66 -8.76
C VAL A 140 -5.45 10.81 -8.43
N VAL A 141 -6.47 10.82 -9.29
CA VAL A 141 -7.72 10.05 -9.10
C VAL A 141 -7.79 8.78 -9.94
N ARG A 142 -6.87 8.63 -10.90
CA ARG A 142 -6.75 7.40 -11.69
C ARG A 142 -6.25 6.25 -10.82
N ARG A 143 -6.55 5.02 -11.25
CA ARG A 143 -6.00 3.81 -10.62
C ARG A 143 -4.47 3.79 -10.76
N THR A 144 -3.80 3.47 -9.67
CA THR A 144 -2.34 3.29 -9.56
C THR A 144 -2.04 1.97 -8.87
N SER A 145 -0.78 1.55 -8.91
CA SER A 145 -0.28 0.34 -8.22
C SER A 145 1.09 0.62 -7.58
N HIS A 146 1.49 -0.17 -6.58
CA HIS A 146 2.89 -0.16 -6.13
C HIS A 146 3.89 -0.43 -7.26
N ASN A 147 3.47 -1.13 -8.32
CA ASN A 147 4.27 -1.32 -9.54
C ASN A 147 4.64 0.00 -10.24
N ASP A 148 3.94 1.11 -9.95
CA ASP A 148 4.22 2.43 -10.50
C ASP A 148 5.34 3.16 -9.75
N LEU A 149 5.68 2.75 -8.51
CA LEU A 149 6.70 3.42 -7.70
C LEU A 149 8.11 3.29 -8.29
N ALA A 150 8.50 2.07 -8.65
CA ALA A 150 9.82 1.81 -9.23
C ALA A 150 10.07 2.61 -10.53
N PRO A 151 9.21 2.57 -11.56
CA PRO A 151 9.41 3.37 -12.77
C PRO A 151 9.32 4.87 -12.52
N THR A 152 8.53 5.33 -11.53
CA THR A 152 8.56 6.73 -11.11
C THR A 152 9.93 7.12 -10.59
N LEU A 153 10.50 6.39 -9.63
CA LEU A 153 11.79 6.71 -9.04
C LEU A 153 12.94 6.59 -10.05
N VAL A 154 12.97 5.51 -10.83
CA VAL A 154 14.03 5.25 -11.83
C VAL A 154 14.07 6.34 -12.91
N SER A 155 12.92 6.77 -13.41
CA SER A 155 12.87 7.82 -14.44
C SER A 155 13.00 9.24 -13.87
N GLU A 156 12.36 9.54 -12.75
CA GLU A 156 12.23 10.92 -12.26
C GLU A 156 13.33 11.34 -11.29
N LEU A 157 13.75 10.44 -10.42
CA LEU A 157 14.83 10.71 -9.46
C LEU A 157 16.19 10.37 -10.09
N PHE A 158 16.33 9.16 -10.64
CA PHE A 158 17.62 8.68 -11.16
C PHE A 158 17.88 9.03 -12.62
N ARG A 159 16.88 9.58 -13.34
CA ARG A 159 17.01 10.02 -14.74
C ARG A 159 17.47 8.91 -15.70
N CYS A 160 17.17 7.66 -15.38
CA CYS A 160 17.44 6.55 -16.27
C CYS A 160 16.50 6.62 -17.49
N THR A 161 17.02 6.28 -18.67
CA THR A 161 16.30 6.38 -19.94
C THR A 161 15.82 5.03 -20.48
N ASN A 162 16.14 3.92 -19.80
CA ASN A 162 15.63 2.60 -20.14
C ASN A 162 14.09 2.60 -20.12
N PRO A 163 13.43 1.92 -21.07
CA PRO A 163 11.99 1.76 -21.01
C PRO A 163 11.61 1.02 -19.71
N PRO A 164 10.51 1.40 -19.03
CA PRO A 164 10.03 0.70 -17.84
C PRO A 164 9.88 -0.81 -18.02
N SER A 165 9.54 -1.25 -19.23
CA SER A 165 9.46 -2.66 -19.62
C SER A 165 10.79 -3.43 -19.58
N ASP A 166 11.90 -2.81 -19.22
CA ASP A 166 13.16 -3.51 -18.94
C ASP A 166 13.25 -3.96 -17.47
N TYR A 167 12.53 -3.32 -16.54
CA TYR A 167 12.77 -3.48 -15.10
C TYR A 167 11.52 -3.42 -14.20
N ALA A 168 10.36 -2.99 -14.70
CA ALA A 168 9.12 -2.88 -13.92
C ALA A 168 7.89 -3.17 -14.78
N SER A 169 6.77 -3.52 -14.14
CA SER A 169 5.49 -3.76 -14.80
C SER A 169 4.58 -2.53 -14.86
N GLY A 170 4.90 -1.47 -14.12
CA GLY A 170 4.08 -0.26 -14.05
C GLY A 170 4.57 0.91 -14.89
N HIS A 171 3.93 2.05 -14.65
CA HIS A 171 4.20 3.32 -15.32
C HIS A 171 4.57 4.40 -14.30
N SER A 172 5.16 5.51 -14.74
CA SER A 172 5.39 6.63 -13.82
C SER A 172 4.06 7.15 -13.25
N LEU A 173 4.01 7.40 -11.94
CA LEU A 173 2.90 8.04 -11.23
C LEU A 173 2.60 9.44 -11.76
N PHE A 174 3.58 10.08 -12.41
CA PHE A 174 3.42 11.40 -13.01
C PHE A 174 3.05 11.37 -14.50
N SER A 175 2.86 10.18 -15.08
CA SER A 175 2.30 10.03 -16.42
C SER A 175 0.78 9.95 -16.40
N ASP A 176 0.16 10.13 -17.56
CA ASP A 176 -1.28 9.96 -17.78
C ASP A 176 -1.69 8.50 -18.07
N ALA A 177 -0.73 7.56 -18.02
CA ALA A 177 -0.97 6.15 -18.29
C ALA A 177 -2.04 5.57 -17.34
N GLN A 178 -2.89 4.72 -17.91
CA GLN A 178 -3.99 4.05 -17.21
C GLN A 178 -3.77 2.55 -17.21
N TRP A 179 -4.18 1.89 -16.14
CA TRP A 179 -4.18 0.45 -16.04
C TRP A 179 -5.48 -0.13 -16.61
N ASP A 180 -5.39 -0.82 -17.74
CA ASP A 180 -6.50 -1.62 -18.27
C ASP A 180 -6.79 -2.85 -17.41
N TRP A 181 -5.76 -3.35 -16.73
CA TRP A 181 -5.83 -4.42 -15.76
C TRP A 181 -4.60 -4.37 -14.84
N LEU A 182 -4.74 -4.91 -13.63
CA LEU A 182 -3.66 -5.12 -12.68
C LEU A 182 -3.62 -6.59 -12.26
N ILE A 183 -2.45 -7.07 -11.86
CA ILE A 183 -2.31 -8.37 -11.21
C ILE A 183 -2.04 -8.12 -9.72
N ALA A 184 -2.85 -8.73 -8.86
CA ALA A 184 -2.56 -8.89 -7.45
C ALA A 184 -2.40 -10.38 -7.14
N ALA A 185 -1.57 -10.74 -6.18
CA ALA A 185 -1.34 -12.13 -5.80
C ALA A 185 -1.43 -12.32 -4.30
N SER A 186 -1.87 -13.51 -3.90
CA SER A 186 -1.82 -14.01 -2.53
C SER A 186 -1.04 -15.32 -2.50
N TYR A 187 -0.94 -15.95 -1.33
CA TYR A 187 -0.22 -17.21 -1.16
C TYR A 187 -0.78 -18.38 -2.00
N THR A 188 -2.05 -18.32 -2.38
CA THR A 188 -2.75 -19.46 -3.01
C THR A 188 -3.45 -19.11 -4.32
N ALA A 189 -3.52 -17.84 -4.69
CA ALA A 189 -4.25 -17.36 -5.86
C ALA A 189 -3.62 -16.08 -6.42
N PHE A 190 -3.97 -15.74 -7.66
CA PHE A 190 -3.79 -14.38 -8.16
C PHE A 190 -5.11 -13.85 -8.71
N ALA A 191 -5.24 -12.54 -8.78
CA ALA A 191 -6.39 -11.86 -9.32
C ALA A 191 -5.98 -10.92 -10.45
N LEU A 192 -6.76 -10.96 -11.53
CA LEU A 192 -6.77 -9.95 -12.57
C LEU A 192 -7.82 -8.89 -12.21
N LEU A 193 -7.36 -7.70 -11.84
CA LEU A 193 -8.19 -6.57 -11.45
C LEU A 193 -8.44 -5.70 -12.68
N GLN A 194 -9.63 -5.78 -13.25
CA GLN A 194 -10.06 -4.92 -14.34
C GLN A 194 -10.87 -3.74 -13.80
N PRO A 195 -11.16 -2.72 -14.62
CA PRO A 195 -12.02 -1.62 -14.21
C PRO A 195 -13.36 -2.11 -13.67
N ASP A 196 -14.01 -3.08 -14.29
CA ASP A 196 -15.39 -3.50 -14.03
C ASP A 196 -15.54 -4.84 -13.29
N GLN A 197 -14.48 -5.65 -13.23
CA GLN A 197 -14.51 -6.97 -12.60
C GLN A 197 -13.17 -7.38 -12.01
N VAL A 198 -13.22 -8.36 -11.12
CA VAL A 198 -12.06 -9.04 -10.52
C VAL A 198 -12.13 -10.51 -10.87
N THR A 199 -11.19 -11.02 -11.68
CA THR A 199 -11.08 -12.45 -11.97
C THR A 199 -10.06 -13.08 -11.05
N VAL A 200 -10.51 -13.90 -10.09
CA VAL A 200 -9.63 -14.62 -9.16
C VAL A 200 -9.33 -16.00 -9.71
N VAL A 201 -8.05 -16.33 -9.86
CA VAL A 201 -7.56 -17.59 -10.42
C VAL A 201 -6.89 -18.40 -9.32
N TYR A 202 -7.40 -19.61 -9.11
CA TYR A 202 -6.91 -20.62 -8.19
C TYR A 202 -6.23 -21.76 -8.96
N PRO A 203 -5.48 -22.66 -8.28
CA PRO A 203 -4.92 -23.84 -8.92
C PRO A 203 -5.95 -24.74 -9.62
N ALA A 204 -7.19 -24.80 -9.10
CA ALA A 204 -8.24 -25.70 -9.57
C ALA A 204 -9.38 -25.02 -10.36
N GLY A 205 -9.29 -23.71 -10.63
CA GLY A 205 -10.37 -22.99 -11.31
C GLY A 205 -10.30 -21.48 -11.15
N TYR A 206 -11.38 -20.79 -11.49
CA TYR A 206 -11.47 -19.34 -11.34
C TYR A 206 -12.88 -18.94 -10.91
N GLU A 207 -12.99 -17.75 -10.34
CA GLU A 207 -14.25 -17.03 -10.15
C GLU A 207 -14.11 -15.60 -10.65
N VAL A 208 -15.24 -14.96 -10.92
CA VAL A 208 -15.27 -13.54 -11.32
C VAL A 208 -16.21 -12.81 -10.40
N ARG A 209 -15.76 -11.65 -9.93
CA ARG A 209 -16.48 -10.78 -9.01
C ARG A 209 -16.68 -9.39 -9.61
N ASP A 210 -17.73 -8.69 -9.22
CA ASP A 210 -17.94 -7.28 -9.57
C ASP A 210 -17.10 -6.34 -8.68
N ARG A 211 -17.30 -5.02 -8.83
CA ARG A 211 -16.58 -3.99 -8.04
C ARG A 211 -16.92 -4.03 -6.56
N GLU A 212 -18.14 -4.41 -6.23
CA GLU A 212 -18.61 -4.65 -4.86
C GLU A 212 -18.18 -6.03 -4.33
N TYR A 213 -17.32 -6.71 -5.09
CA TYR A 213 -16.71 -8.00 -4.79
C TYR A 213 -17.72 -9.16 -4.68
N ARG A 214 -18.91 -9.02 -5.28
CA ARG A 214 -19.94 -10.07 -5.35
C ARG A 214 -19.66 -11.02 -6.50
N LEU A 215 -19.95 -12.31 -6.27
CA LEU A 215 -19.76 -13.35 -7.28
C LEU A 215 -20.69 -13.12 -8.49
N ILE A 216 -20.13 -13.17 -9.69
CA ILE A 216 -20.88 -13.14 -10.96
C ILE A 216 -21.12 -14.59 -11.41
N PRO A 217 -22.37 -15.11 -11.41
CA PRO A 217 -22.63 -16.53 -11.68
C PRO A 217 -22.36 -16.99 -13.12
N ARG A 218 -22.42 -16.05 -14.09
CA ARG A 218 -22.17 -16.32 -15.52
C ARG A 218 -21.31 -15.20 -16.10
N PRO A 219 -20.03 -15.16 -15.74
CA PRO A 219 -19.19 -14.04 -16.12
C PRO A 219 -18.74 -14.16 -17.57
N THR A 220 -18.48 -13.01 -18.18
CA THR A 220 -17.70 -12.96 -19.42
C THR A 220 -16.23 -13.16 -19.05
N PHE A 221 -15.65 -14.26 -19.51
CA PHE A 221 -14.25 -14.56 -19.20
C PHE A 221 -13.32 -13.64 -20.01
N PRO A 222 -12.41 -12.89 -19.36
CA PRO A 222 -11.59 -11.87 -20.00
C PRO A 222 -10.36 -12.49 -20.68
N GLN A 223 -10.57 -13.27 -21.75
CA GLN A 223 -9.52 -14.07 -22.41
C GLN A 223 -8.28 -13.27 -22.79
N ASP A 224 -8.47 -12.10 -23.43
CA ASP A 224 -7.35 -11.30 -23.93
C ASP A 224 -6.58 -10.62 -22.78
N ALA A 225 -7.29 -10.05 -21.81
CA ALA A 225 -6.67 -9.43 -20.65
C ALA A 225 -5.90 -10.46 -19.80
N LEU A 226 -6.48 -11.66 -19.59
CA LEU A 226 -5.77 -12.74 -18.89
C LEU A 226 -4.54 -13.21 -19.66
N ARG A 227 -4.61 -13.34 -20.99
CA ARG A 227 -3.46 -13.70 -21.81
C ARG A 227 -2.36 -12.64 -21.73
N ALA A 228 -2.72 -11.36 -21.76
CA ALA A 228 -1.78 -10.25 -21.60
C ALA A 228 -1.12 -10.29 -20.20
N ALA A 229 -1.92 -10.47 -19.15
CA ALA A 229 -1.45 -10.62 -17.78
C ALA A 229 -0.48 -11.80 -17.61
N LEU A 230 -0.80 -12.97 -18.15
CA LEU A 230 0.08 -14.14 -18.07
C LEU A 230 1.41 -13.95 -18.82
N ARG A 231 1.41 -13.20 -19.93
CA ARG A 231 2.64 -12.81 -20.62
C ARG A 231 3.47 -11.87 -19.75
N GLU A 232 2.81 -10.89 -19.14
CA GLU A 232 3.46 -9.93 -18.26
C GLU A 232 4.07 -10.59 -17.03
N MET A 233 3.36 -11.52 -16.38
CA MET A 233 3.88 -12.33 -15.26
C MET A 233 5.13 -13.12 -15.63
N ARG A 234 5.31 -13.46 -16.90
CA ARG A 234 6.45 -14.25 -17.39
C ARG A 234 7.57 -13.41 -17.97
N ARG A 235 7.40 -12.09 -18.09
CA ARG A 235 8.32 -11.22 -18.84
C ARG A 235 9.76 -11.27 -18.32
N PHE A 236 9.93 -11.48 -17.01
CA PHE A 236 11.25 -11.53 -16.36
C PHE A 236 11.77 -12.95 -16.08
N TYR A 237 11.02 -13.99 -16.45
CA TYR A 237 11.50 -15.37 -16.33
C TYR A 237 12.32 -15.71 -17.58
N GLN A 238 13.60 -16.01 -17.38
CA GLN A 238 14.52 -16.55 -18.41
C GLN A 238 14.62 -18.07 -18.29
#